data_AF-A0A1H1BL96-F1
#
_entry.id   AF-A0A1H1BL96-F1
#
_cell.length_a   1.000
_cell.length_b   1.000
_cell.length_c   1.000
_cell.angle_alpha   90.00
_cell.angle_beta   90.00
_cell.angle_gamma   90.00
#
_symmetry.space_group_name_H-M   'P 1'
#
loop_
_entity.id
_entity.type
_entity.pdbx_description
1 polymer ?
#
loop_
_entity_poly.entity_id
_entity_poly.type
_entity_poly.pdbx_seq_one_letter_code
_entity_poly.pdbx_strand_id
1 'polypeptide(L)'
;MKKHLVMLAALLMMGTAGANAQGFLGKLKQKAQQAVIGKKATAEISEAVQDESDEPADPSKLAVAAGDDIVPKRKTPTVTWDGTFTPSSASSASALMAELPQLPSAEKMARSTMEERDAYALKIARVVARAEQLQEGANGCSDADMEALRQKWERKVQDMFGLTKEEMAILNDENAPDSKKEPIQQKVMAKIMGGNVNMSEMERFEKMSEKEQEAYIKAHPDFVQKMQKMAMNAGNFSKQMQQTTGALTGYEAKVGQLAQNFAKVITREANHDYSAIGKKYDSKLQKLYEQICGIDDAAKIDALYDEADQLLYNYRLEAAKEYRASLLRLISEHKKFAAEYTRLSREVVASGDLPECAIGRADLNSVIAVGNILDQAYKDLPELQASPVCQETVYELPKSWTFGAWECRGYIGGVNDFKSPGGGGNWPLLAQSAEAGEYAVVENGKFRKINEDELKAINKKADARLKKGANSGTNPPYGVYKSRSGKRVVEYSKTGEIILNGMTTYAPAAFTANPDRLEWIIFDEGKIVKCTYKL
;
A
#
# COMPACT_ATOMS: atom_id res chain seq x y z
N MET A 1 35.46 20.58 26.14
CA MET A 1 35.24 21.78 25.30
C MET A 1 35.25 21.51 23.79
N LYS A 2 35.93 20.47 23.26
CA LYS A 2 35.78 19.97 21.85
C LYS A 2 34.33 19.86 21.31
N LYS A 3 33.29 19.90 22.17
CA LYS A 3 31.87 19.66 21.86
C LYS A 3 30.98 20.90 21.82
N HIS A 4 31.37 22.04 22.40
CA HIS A 4 30.48 23.20 22.51
C HIS A 4 30.71 24.27 21.44
N LEU A 5 31.96 24.52 21.02
CA LEU A 5 32.28 25.33 19.83
C LEU A 5 31.86 24.64 18.52
N VAL A 6 32.03 23.31 18.46
CA VAL A 6 31.52 22.46 17.36
C VAL A 6 29.99 22.47 17.33
N MET A 7 29.31 22.53 18.48
CA MET A 7 27.85 22.75 18.54
C MET A 7 27.45 24.14 18.06
N LEU A 8 28.23 25.20 18.32
CA LEU A 8 27.90 26.56 17.86
C LEU A 8 28.06 26.70 16.33
N ALA A 9 29.12 26.10 15.77
CA ALA A 9 29.31 26.00 14.31
C ALA A 9 28.27 25.07 13.65
N ALA A 10 27.84 24.00 14.34
CA ALA A 10 26.74 23.13 13.90
C ALA A 10 25.36 23.79 14.03
N LEU A 11 25.13 24.66 15.03
CA LEU A 11 23.90 25.45 15.20
C LEU A 11 23.73 26.47 14.07
N LEU A 12 24.83 27.08 13.59
CA LEU A 12 24.83 27.92 12.39
C LEU A 12 24.59 27.13 11.09
N MET A 13 24.88 25.81 11.09
CA MET A 13 24.55 24.88 10.00
C MET A 13 23.12 24.30 10.11
N MET A 14 22.40 24.58 11.21
CA MET A 14 21.06 24.05 11.51
C MET A 14 19.93 25.07 11.33
N GLY A 15 20.15 26.11 10.52
CA GLY A 15 19.07 26.94 9.98
C GLY A 15 18.22 26.18 8.97
N THR A 16 17.17 25.53 9.48
CA THR A 16 15.99 24.97 8.78
C THR A 16 16.16 23.66 7.99
N ALA A 17 15.83 22.53 8.64
CA ALA A 17 15.11 21.40 8.01
C ALA A 17 14.63 20.43 9.12
N GLY A 18 13.32 20.15 9.12
CA GLY A 18 12.59 19.49 10.20
C GLY A 18 12.96 18.04 10.51
N ALA A 19 12.59 17.63 11.72
CA ALA A 19 13.00 16.43 12.44
C ALA A 19 12.38 15.10 11.98
N ASN A 20 11.85 14.98 10.75
CA ASN A 20 11.07 13.80 10.33
C ASN A 20 11.58 13.12 9.03
N ALA A 21 12.89 12.89 8.88
CA ALA A 21 13.44 12.19 7.70
C ALA A 21 14.26 10.96 8.12
N GLN A 22 13.70 9.77 7.97
CA GLN A 22 14.26 8.49 8.44
C GLN A 22 14.60 7.55 7.25
N GLY A 23 15.21 8.06 6.17
CA GLY A 23 15.53 7.30 4.94
C GLY A 23 17.02 7.06 4.64
N PHE A 24 17.35 6.42 3.50
CA PHE A 24 18.73 6.19 3.01
C PHE A 24 19.58 7.47 3.01
N LEU A 25 18.98 8.61 2.65
CA LEU A 25 19.59 9.93 2.67
C LEU A 25 19.68 10.52 4.09
N GLY A 26 18.73 10.19 4.96
CA GLY A 26 18.85 10.39 6.41
C GLY A 26 20.07 9.66 6.95
N LYS A 27 20.27 8.38 6.60
CA LYS A 27 21.45 7.59 6.96
C LYS A 27 22.72 8.12 6.33
N LEU A 28 22.70 8.63 5.09
CA LEU A 28 23.87 9.20 4.42
C LEU A 28 24.26 10.57 4.99
N LYS A 29 23.27 11.42 5.26
CA LYS A 29 23.40 12.72 5.96
C LYS A 29 23.88 12.50 7.39
N GLN A 30 23.34 11.50 8.08
CA GLN A 30 23.74 11.13 9.43
C GLN A 30 25.15 10.50 9.45
N LYS A 31 25.55 9.73 8.44
CA LYS A 31 26.93 9.26 8.26
C LYS A 31 27.91 10.39 7.93
N ALA A 32 27.53 11.34 7.08
CA ALA A 32 28.30 12.55 6.82
C ALA A 32 28.40 13.45 8.07
N GLN A 33 27.34 13.54 8.88
CA GLN A 33 27.33 14.24 10.17
C GLN A 33 28.19 13.51 11.22
N GLN A 34 28.13 12.19 11.30
CA GLN A 34 28.95 11.34 12.18
C GLN A 34 30.44 11.42 11.82
N ALA A 35 30.77 11.52 10.53
CA ALA A 35 32.12 11.72 10.02
C ALA A 35 32.72 13.09 10.44
N VAL A 36 31.88 14.12 10.57
CA VAL A 36 32.32 15.51 10.87
C VAL A 36 32.33 15.82 12.37
N ILE A 37 31.40 15.28 13.17
CA ILE A 37 31.18 15.70 14.57
C ILE A 37 31.74 14.67 15.58
N GLY A 38 32.02 13.44 15.15
CA GLY A 38 32.28 12.33 16.06
C GLY A 38 31.05 12.00 16.91
N LYS A 39 30.95 10.76 17.43
CA LYS A 39 29.79 10.32 18.24
C LYS A 39 29.58 11.25 19.45
N LYS A 40 28.65 12.20 19.36
CA LYS A 40 27.78 12.61 20.48
C LYS A 40 26.49 13.26 19.97
N ALA A 41 25.39 12.69 20.47
CA ALA A 41 23.99 13.07 20.30
C ALA A 41 23.26 12.45 19.10
N THR A 42 23.17 11.12 19.06
CA THR A 42 21.93 10.47 18.62
C THR A 42 21.07 10.26 19.86
N ALA A 43 19.93 10.95 19.93
CA ALA A 43 18.79 10.42 20.66
C ALA A 43 18.49 9.05 20.04
N GLU A 44 18.31 8.04 20.89
CA GLU A 44 17.89 6.71 20.49
C GLU A 44 16.57 6.83 19.72
N ILE A 45 16.62 6.53 18.42
CA ILE A 45 15.42 6.24 17.65
C ILE A 45 15.45 4.73 17.48
N SER A 46 14.57 4.07 18.22
CA SER A 46 14.36 2.64 18.25
C SER A 46 14.22 2.08 16.83
N GLU A 47 14.99 1.04 16.54
CA GLU A 47 14.79 0.17 15.39
C GLU A 47 13.48 -0.58 15.56
N ALA A 48 12.52 -0.34 14.67
CA ALA A 48 11.47 -1.29 14.36
C ALA A 48 11.75 -1.79 12.93
N VAL A 49 12.51 -2.88 12.84
CA VAL A 49 12.45 -3.77 11.69
C VAL A 49 11.03 -4.35 11.72
N GLN A 50 10.16 -3.92 10.81
CA GLN A 50 8.91 -4.63 10.58
C GLN A 50 9.17 -5.68 9.52
N ASP A 51 9.12 -6.93 10.00
CA ASP A 51 9.08 -8.16 9.21
C ASP A 51 8.07 -8.09 8.08
N GLU A 52 8.45 -8.70 6.95
CA GLU A 52 7.53 -9.20 5.95
C GLU A 52 6.56 -10.19 6.62
N SER A 53 5.36 -9.72 6.93
CA SER A 53 4.22 -10.60 7.13
C SER A 53 3.05 -10.08 6.32
N ASP A 54 2.40 -11.01 5.60
CA ASP A 54 1.18 -10.81 4.81
C ASP A 54 0.02 -10.37 5.72
N GLU A 55 0.05 -9.13 6.21
CA GLU A 55 -1.11 -8.50 6.85
C GLU A 55 -2.08 -7.97 5.78
N PRO A 56 -3.41 -8.14 5.99
CA PRO A 56 -4.42 -7.53 5.13
C PRO A 56 -4.29 -6.01 5.15
N ALA A 57 -4.40 -5.39 3.98
CA ALA A 57 -4.24 -3.96 3.79
C ALA A 57 -5.23 -3.16 4.65
N ASP A 58 -4.77 -2.65 5.79
CA ASP A 58 -5.47 -1.61 6.56
C ASP A 58 -5.39 -0.29 5.77
N PRO A 59 -6.53 0.31 5.35
CA PRO A 59 -6.56 1.59 4.65
C PRO A 59 -6.03 2.76 5.51
N SER A 60 -5.91 2.56 6.83
CA SER A 60 -5.28 3.48 7.79
C SER A 60 -3.75 3.36 7.83
N LYS A 61 -3.21 2.25 7.31
CA LYS A 61 -1.77 1.96 7.16
C LYS A 61 -1.36 1.87 5.69
N LEU A 62 -1.96 2.71 4.85
CA LEU A 62 -1.42 2.95 3.51
C LEU A 62 0.05 3.33 3.68
N ALA A 63 0.95 2.51 3.13
CA ALA A 63 2.34 2.87 2.91
C ALA A 63 2.37 4.04 1.91
N VAL A 64 2.03 5.22 2.41
CA VAL A 64 2.41 6.49 1.80
C VAL A 64 3.90 6.40 1.67
N ALA A 65 4.44 6.61 0.46
CA ALA A 65 5.88 6.72 0.27
C ALA A 65 6.38 7.71 1.32
N ALA A 66 7.08 7.20 2.34
CA ALA A 66 7.84 8.08 3.19
C ALA A 66 8.90 8.70 2.26
N GLY A 67 9.41 9.88 2.60
CA GLY A 67 10.43 10.54 1.78
C GLY A 67 11.72 9.70 1.62
N ASP A 68 11.76 8.46 2.12
CA ASP A 68 12.81 7.46 2.04
C ASP A 68 12.72 6.55 0.81
N ASP A 69 11.53 6.35 0.21
CA ASP A 69 11.34 5.61 -1.05
C ASP A 69 11.45 6.56 -2.24
N ILE A 70 12.69 6.95 -2.54
CA ILE A 70 13.07 7.76 -3.71
C ILE A 70 12.49 7.20 -5.03
N VAL A 71 12.29 5.89 -5.07
CA VAL A 71 11.61 5.16 -6.14
C VAL A 71 10.35 4.54 -5.55
N PRO A 72 9.16 4.69 -6.17
CA PRO A 72 7.94 4.10 -5.63
C PRO A 72 8.07 2.58 -5.44
N LYS A 73 7.45 2.02 -4.41
CA LYS A 73 7.32 0.55 -4.30
C LYS A 73 6.50 0.00 -5.47
N ARG A 74 6.79 -1.24 -5.88
CA ARG A 74 5.97 -1.95 -6.87
C ARG A 74 4.57 -2.15 -6.30
N LYS A 75 3.55 -1.99 -7.13
CA LYS A 75 2.16 -2.19 -6.72
C LYS A 75 1.70 -3.57 -7.19
N THR A 76 1.30 -4.41 -6.26
CA THR A 76 0.69 -5.70 -6.58
C THR A 76 -0.75 -5.50 -7.07
N PRO A 77 -1.14 -6.09 -8.20
CA PRO A 77 -2.52 -6.04 -8.66
C PRO A 77 -3.45 -6.82 -7.73
N THR A 78 -4.70 -6.35 -7.61
CA THR A 78 -5.75 -7.07 -6.86
C THR A 78 -6.82 -7.65 -7.78
N VAL A 79 -6.68 -7.45 -9.10
CA VAL A 79 -7.61 -7.94 -10.11
C VAL A 79 -7.48 -9.46 -10.22
N THR A 80 -8.61 -10.16 -10.10
CA THR A 80 -8.70 -11.62 -10.18
C THR A 80 -9.45 -12.06 -11.44
N TRP A 81 -8.99 -13.15 -12.06
CA TRP A 81 -9.65 -13.76 -13.22
C TRP A 81 -9.28 -15.24 -13.34
N ASP A 82 -10.28 -16.13 -13.30
CA ASP A 82 -10.04 -17.59 -13.28
C ASP A 82 -9.89 -18.20 -14.70
N GLY A 83 -10.21 -17.44 -15.76
CA GLY A 83 -10.11 -17.91 -17.14
C GLY A 83 -8.72 -17.72 -17.76
N THR A 84 -8.45 -18.37 -18.90
CA THR A 84 -7.25 -18.08 -19.70
C THR A 84 -7.39 -16.74 -20.42
N PHE A 85 -6.33 -15.93 -20.45
CA PHE A 85 -6.28 -14.70 -21.24
C PHE A 85 -4.89 -14.39 -21.76
N THR A 86 -4.83 -13.58 -22.81
CA THR A 86 -3.57 -13.04 -23.36
C THR A 86 -3.38 -11.62 -22.84
N PRO A 87 -2.28 -11.32 -22.13
CA PRO A 87 -1.95 -9.95 -21.71
C PRO A 87 -1.89 -8.97 -22.89
N SER A 88 -2.07 -7.69 -22.62
CA SER A 88 -1.90 -6.63 -23.62
C SER A 88 -0.51 -6.68 -24.29
N SER A 89 -0.43 -6.26 -25.55
CA SER A 89 0.83 -6.09 -26.29
C SER A 89 1.49 -4.73 -26.06
N ALA A 90 0.84 -3.81 -25.34
CA ALA A 90 1.38 -2.47 -25.08
C ALA A 90 2.74 -2.53 -24.37
N SER A 91 3.61 -1.58 -24.72
CA SER A 91 4.99 -1.48 -24.23
C SER A 91 5.22 -0.27 -23.32
N SER A 92 4.20 0.54 -23.06
CA SER A 92 4.31 1.75 -22.24
C SER A 92 3.11 1.94 -21.32
N ALA A 93 3.32 2.62 -20.19
CA ALA A 93 2.26 2.96 -19.25
C ALA A 93 1.16 3.81 -19.89
N SER A 94 1.51 4.74 -20.78
CA SER A 94 0.52 5.59 -21.48
C SER A 94 -0.37 4.77 -22.43
N ALA A 95 0.19 3.81 -23.16
CA ALA A 95 -0.59 2.94 -24.03
C ALA A 95 -1.50 2.01 -23.20
N LEU A 96 -0.98 1.42 -22.12
CA LEU A 96 -1.78 0.61 -21.19
C LEU A 96 -2.92 1.41 -20.56
N MET A 97 -2.67 2.65 -20.12
CA MET A 97 -3.69 3.52 -19.55
C MET A 97 -4.81 3.85 -20.57
N ALA A 98 -4.49 3.90 -21.86
CA ALA A 98 -5.47 4.13 -22.92
C ALA A 98 -6.27 2.87 -23.27
N GLU A 99 -5.72 1.67 -23.04
CA GLU A 99 -6.39 0.40 -23.25
C GLU A 99 -7.35 0.02 -22.09
N LEU A 100 -7.19 0.62 -20.91
CA LEU A 100 -8.12 0.42 -19.80
C LEU A 100 -9.55 0.85 -20.19
N PRO A 101 -10.58 0.06 -19.83
CA PRO A 101 -11.95 0.45 -20.12
C PRO A 101 -12.37 1.68 -19.32
N GLN A 102 -13.38 2.40 -19.82
CA GLN A 102 -14.02 3.46 -19.04
C GLN A 102 -14.92 2.88 -17.96
N LEU A 103 -15.13 3.62 -16.86
CA LEU A 103 -16.11 3.27 -15.85
C LEU A 103 -17.50 3.06 -16.50
N PRO A 104 -18.22 1.96 -16.16
CA PRO A 104 -19.56 1.72 -16.65
C PRO A 104 -20.52 2.86 -16.28
N SER A 105 -21.66 2.94 -16.95
CA SER A 105 -22.71 3.89 -16.56
C SER A 105 -23.32 3.49 -15.21
N ALA A 106 -23.98 4.43 -14.53
CA ALA A 106 -24.63 4.14 -13.26
C ALA A 106 -25.72 3.07 -13.41
N GLU A 107 -26.44 3.06 -14.53
CA GLU A 107 -27.44 2.04 -14.85
C GLU A 107 -26.82 0.65 -14.98
N LYS A 108 -25.66 0.56 -15.64
CA LYS A 108 -24.92 -0.71 -15.77
C LYS A 108 -24.36 -1.17 -14.42
N MET A 109 -23.81 -0.25 -13.61
CA MET A 109 -23.34 -0.59 -12.26
C MET A 109 -24.49 -1.05 -11.34
N ALA A 110 -25.66 -0.44 -11.49
CA ALA A 110 -26.84 -0.80 -10.73
C ALA A 110 -27.38 -2.18 -11.12
N ARG A 111 -27.39 -2.51 -12.42
CA ARG A 111 -27.80 -3.81 -12.94
C ARG A 111 -27.01 -4.19 -14.19
N SER A 112 -26.30 -5.31 -14.13
CA SER A 112 -25.48 -5.83 -15.22
C SER A 112 -25.54 -7.34 -15.31
N THR A 113 -25.33 -7.85 -16.51
CA THR A 113 -25.22 -9.30 -16.75
C THR A 113 -23.82 -9.83 -16.45
N MET A 114 -23.71 -11.13 -16.23
CA MET A 114 -22.43 -11.84 -16.15
C MET A 114 -21.54 -11.55 -17.35
N GLU A 115 -22.08 -11.59 -18.57
CA GLU A 115 -21.29 -11.34 -19.80
C GLU A 115 -20.68 -9.93 -19.81
N GLU A 116 -21.45 -8.92 -19.38
CA GLU A 116 -20.94 -7.54 -19.29
C GLU A 116 -19.83 -7.40 -18.25
N ARG A 117 -20.00 -8.00 -17.07
CA ARG A 117 -19.00 -7.97 -16.01
C ARG A 117 -17.74 -8.73 -16.42
N ASP A 118 -17.88 -9.92 -16.99
CA ASP A 118 -16.78 -10.76 -17.46
C ASP A 118 -15.98 -10.07 -18.56
N ALA A 119 -16.66 -9.50 -19.57
CA ALA A 119 -16.01 -8.78 -20.65
C ALA A 119 -15.25 -7.54 -20.16
N TYR A 120 -15.78 -6.87 -19.14
CA TYR A 120 -15.16 -5.70 -18.52
C TYR A 120 -13.94 -6.09 -17.66
N ALA A 121 -14.10 -7.06 -16.75
CA ALA A 121 -13.02 -7.58 -15.90
C ALA A 121 -11.87 -8.16 -16.73
N LEU A 122 -12.18 -8.92 -17.79
CA LEU A 122 -11.18 -9.49 -18.70
C LEU A 122 -10.33 -8.39 -19.38
N LYS A 123 -10.93 -7.27 -19.78
CA LYS A 123 -10.16 -6.15 -20.35
C LYS A 123 -9.18 -5.57 -19.33
N ILE A 124 -9.62 -5.39 -18.09
CA ILE A 124 -8.78 -4.88 -17.00
C ILE A 124 -7.64 -5.88 -16.72
N ALA A 125 -7.95 -7.17 -16.54
CA ALA A 125 -6.97 -8.21 -16.24
C ALA A 125 -5.85 -8.28 -17.28
N ARG A 126 -6.18 -8.17 -18.58
CA ARG A 126 -5.18 -8.16 -19.67
C ARG A 126 -4.20 -7.00 -19.57
N VAL A 127 -4.70 -5.81 -19.24
CA VAL A 127 -3.89 -4.59 -19.14
C VAL A 127 -3.05 -4.62 -17.86
N VAL A 128 -3.66 -4.97 -16.73
CA VAL A 128 -3.00 -5.03 -15.42
C VAL A 128 -1.90 -6.09 -15.41
N ALA A 129 -2.15 -7.29 -15.94
CA ALA A 129 -1.12 -8.32 -16.08
C ALA A 129 0.05 -7.86 -16.95
N ARG A 130 -0.22 -7.11 -18.03
CA ARG A 130 0.86 -6.53 -18.84
C ARG A 130 1.62 -5.44 -18.09
N ALA A 131 0.94 -4.61 -17.31
CA ALA A 131 1.58 -3.60 -16.48
C ALA A 131 2.52 -4.25 -15.45
N GLU A 132 2.08 -5.35 -14.82
CA GLU A 132 2.91 -6.16 -13.92
C GLU A 132 4.13 -6.75 -14.65
N GLN A 133 3.94 -7.37 -15.82
CA GLN A 133 5.06 -7.85 -16.65
C GLN A 133 6.05 -6.74 -17.01
N LEU A 134 5.57 -5.54 -17.34
CA LEU A 134 6.44 -4.39 -17.59
C LEU A 134 7.13 -3.91 -16.31
N GLN A 135 6.49 -4.01 -15.14
CA GLN A 135 7.14 -3.70 -13.86
C GLN A 135 8.19 -4.74 -13.44
N GLU A 136 7.98 -6.00 -13.78
CA GLU A 136 8.93 -7.09 -13.54
C GLU A 136 10.10 -7.03 -14.51
N GLY A 137 9.82 -6.87 -15.80
CA GLY A 137 10.80 -6.80 -16.89
C GLY A 137 11.55 -5.47 -16.98
N ALA A 138 10.93 -4.37 -16.53
CA ALA A 138 11.68 -3.20 -16.09
C ALA A 138 12.28 -3.57 -14.74
N ASN A 139 13.47 -4.18 -14.77
CA ASN A 139 14.32 -4.28 -13.60
C ASN A 139 14.23 -2.93 -12.87
N GLY A 140 13.95 -2.95 -11.56
CA GLY A 140 14.28 -1.78 -10.77
C GLY A 140 15.70 -1.34 -11.09
N CYS A 141 16.03 -0.07 -10.86
CA CYS A 141 17.35 0.47 -11.12
C CYS A 141 18.42 -0.58 -10.87
N SER A 142 19.16 -0.94 -11.94
CA SER A 142 20.07 -2.08 -11.87
C SER A 142 21.07 -1.84 -10.75
N ASP A 143 21.63 -2.90 -10.17
CA ASP A 143 22.68 -2.75 -9.16
C ASP A 143 23.83 -1.86 -9.69
N ALA A 144 24.10 -1.92 -10.99
CA ALA A 144 25.05 -1.05 -11.68
C ALA A 144 24.62 0.43 -11.69
N ASP A 145 23.35 0.74 -11.99
CA ASP A 145 22.82 2.11 -11.98
C ASP A 145 22.80 2.69 -10.56
N MET A 146 22.41 1.88 -9.58
CA MET A 146 22.38 2.27 -8.17
C MET A 146 23.78 2.46 -7.59
N GLU A 147 24.73 1.58 -7.96
CA GLU A 147 26.13 1.71 -7.58
C GLU A 147 26.78 2.92 -8.26
N ALA A 148 26.47 3.20 -9.54
CA ALA A 148 26.95 4.40 -10.22
C ALA A 148 26.44 5.69 -9.55
N LEU A 149 25.16 5.72 -9.15
CA LEU A 149 24.58 6.81 -8.38
C LEU A 149 25.29 6.96 -7.02
N ARG A 150 25.52 5.85 -6.32
CA ARG A 150 26.22 5.83 -5.03
C ARG A 150 27.62 6.37 -5.15
N GLN A 151 28.41 5.89 -6.11
CA GLN A 151 29.78 6.36 -6.35
C GLN A 151 29.85 7.85 -6.72
N LYS A 152 28.83 8.35 -7.42
CA LYS A 152 28.72 9.78 -7.74
C LYS A 152 28.47 10.61 -6.47
N TRP A 153 27.57 10.15 -5.59
CA TRP A 153 27.32 10.79 -4.30
C TRP A 153 28.53 10.72 -3.38
N GLU A 154 29.20 9.57 -3.30
CA GLU A 154 30.44 9.40 -2.53
C GLU A 154 31.53 10.35 -3.03
N ARG A 155 31.68 10.52 -4.35
CA ARG A 155 32.60 11.52 -4.93
C ARG A 155 32.20 12.96 -4.60
N LYS A 156 30.92 13.32 -4.71
CA LYS A 156 30.43 14.66 -4.30
C LYS A 156 30.77 14.96 -2.84
N VAL A 157 30.61 13.98 -1.94
CA VAL A 157 30.99 14.10 -0.53
C VAL A 157 32.50 14.23 -0.37
N GLN A 158 33.28 13.38 -1.04
CA GLN A 158 34.75 13.45 -1.04
C GLN A 158 35.26 14.83 -1.46
N ASP A 159 34.78 15.36 -2.59
CA ASP A 159 35.21 16.65 -3.13
C ASP A 159 34.84 17.81 -2.19
N MET A 160 33.64 17.77 -1.62
CA MET A 160 33.15 18.79 -0.71
C MET A 160 34.00 18.86 0.55
N PHE A 161 34.29 17.72 1.17
CA PHE A 161 35.03 17.65 2.42
C PHE A 161 36.55 17.53 2.24
N GLY A 162 37.03 17.41 1.00
CA GLY A 162 38.45 17.23 0.69
C GLY A 162 39.00 15.87 1.14
N LEU A 163 38.17 14.83 1.09
CA LEU A 163 38.47 13.49 1.59
C LEU A 163 38.83 12.54 0.44
N THR A 164 39.73 11.57 0.69
CA THR A 164 39.93 10.43 -0.21
C THR A 164 38.95 9.30 0.09
N LYS A 165 38.88 8.30 -0.79
CA LYS A 165 38.06 7.11 -0.61
C LYS A 165 38.48 6.32 0.64
N GLU A 166 39.78 6.22 0.89
CA GLU A 166 40.37 5.53 2.03
C GLU A 166 40.07 6.27 3.34
N GLU A 167 40.16 7.61 3.33
CA GLU A 167 39.80 8.44 4.48
C GLU A 167 38.31 8.32 4.83
N MET A 168 37.43 8.28 3.81
CA MET A 168 36.01 8.01 3.99
C MET A 168 35.74 6.60 4.54
N ALA A 169 36.48 5.58 4.11
CA ALA A 169 36.36 4.23 4.64
C ALA A 169 36.76 4.17 6.13
N ILE A 170 37.84 4.85 6.52
CA ILE A 170 38.31 4.94 7.93
C ILE A 170 37.28 5.65 8.82
N LEU A 171 36.61 6.70 8.31
CA LEU A 171 35.55 7.39 9.03
C LEU A 171 34.29 6.54 9.21
N ASN A 172 33.98 5.67 8.23
CA ASN A 172 32.82 4.79 8.26
C ASN A 172 33.04 3.47 9.03
N ASP A 173 34.29 3.12 9.35
CA ASP A 173 34.62 1.94 10.14
C ASP A 173 34.44 2.23 11.64
N GLU A 174 33.48 1.56 12.27
CA GLU A 174 33.21 1.71 13.70
C GLU A 174 34.39 1.24 14.58
N ASN A 175 35.20 0.30 14.08
CA ASN A 175 36.32 -0.29 14.81
C ASN A 175 37.64 0.46 14.57
N ALA A 176 37.67 1.44 13.65
CA ALA A 176 38.87 2.20 13.38
C ALA A 176 39.27 3.07 14.60
N PRO A 177 40.55 3.03 15.03
CA PRO A 177 41.03 3.74 16.21
C PRO A 177 41.03 5.27 16.01
N ASP A 178 40.81 6.01 17.10
CA ASP A 178 40.73 7.48 17.09
C ASP A 178 41.99 8.14 16.51
N SER A 179 43.16 7.53 16.70
CA SER A 179 44.43 8.01 16.12
C SER A 179 44.44 8.06 14.59
N LYS A 180 43.60 7.25 13.93
CA LYS A 180 43.41 7.30 12.46
C LYS A 180 42.30 8.26 12.05
N LYS A 181 41.32 8.53 12.92
CA LYS A 181 40.17 9.42 12.64
C LYS A 181 40.48 10.89 12.90
N GLU A 182 41.24 11.20 13.95
CA GLU A 182 41.56 12.58 14.35
C GLU A 182 42.25 13.40 13.23
N PRO A 183 43.25 12.88 12.49
CA PRO A 183 43.87 13.62 11.40
C PRO A 183 42.88 13.94 10.26
N ILE A 184 41.97 13.00 9.98
CA ILE A 184 40.95 13.15 8.93
C ILE A 184 39.92 14.21 9.36
N GLN A 185 39.49 14.20 10.62
CA GLN A 185 38.60 15.22 11.18
C GLN A 185 39.22 16.63 11.15
N GLN A 186 40.53 16.74 11.43
CA GLN A 186 41.25 18.01 11.33
C GLN A 186 41.30 18.52 9.87
N LYS A 187 41.49 17.62 8.91
CA LYS A 187 41.45 17.94 7.47
C LYS A 187 40.09 18.47 7.04
N VAL A 188 39.02 17.82 7.48
CA VAL A 188 37.63 18.27 7.27
C VAL A 188 37.40 19.66 7.86
N MET A 189 37.81 19.88 9.10
CA MET A 189 37.68 21.18 9.76
C MET A 189 38.47 22.27 9.04
N ALA A 190 39.69 21.96 8.58
CA ALA A 190 40.49 22.88 7.81
C ALA A 190 39.84 23.23 6.46
N LYS A 191 39.15 22.27 5.82
CA LYS A 191 38.38 22.51 4.60
C LYS A 191 37.19 23.45 4.83
N ILE A 192 36.43 23.24 5.92
CA ILE A 192 35.26 24.06 6.27
C ILE A 192 35.68 25.50 6.63
N MET A 193 36.77 25.63 7.37
CA MET A 193 37.23 26.90 7.96
C MET A 193 38.21 27.66 7.04
N GLY A 194 38.66 27.04 5.95
CA GLY A 194 39.55 27.61 4.94
C GLY A 194 41.02 27.74 5.36
N GLY A 195 41.55 26.74 6.09
CA GLY A 195 42.96 26.64 6.46
C GLY A 195 43.20 25.90 7.78
N ASN A 196 44.47 25.71 8.15
CA ASN A 196 44.84 25.10 9.43
C ASN A 196 44.39 25.98 10.60
N VAL A 197 43.36 25.51 11.30
CA VAL A 197 42.83 26.16 12.49
C VAL A 197 43.65 25.71 13.69
N ASN A 198 44.27 26.68 14.39
CA ASN A 198 44.93 26.39 15.66
C ASN A 198 43.86 26.21 16.76
N MET A 199 43.37 24.98 16.90
CA MET A 199 42.33 24.66 17.90
C MET A 199 42.76 24.97 19.33
N SER A 200 44.07 24.90 19.64
CA SER A 200 44.60 25.21 20.98
C SER A 200 44.52 26.70 21.31
N GLU A 201 44.66 27.58 20.31
CA GLU A 201 44.53 29.03 20.44
C GLU A 201 43.06 29.41 20.71
N MET A 202 42.13 28.79 19.99
CA MET A 202 40.68 28.99 20.23
C MET A 202 40.23 28.43 21.58
N GLU A 203 40.68 27.22 21.96
CA GLU A 203 40.37 26.65 23.27
C GLU A 203 40.96 27.46 24.42
N ARG A 204 42.11 28.11 24.20
CA ARG A 204 42.71 29.02 25.18
C ARG A 204 41.88 30.29 25.30
N PHE A 205 41.48 30.88 24.17
CA PHE A 205 40.63 32.07 24.12
C PHE A 205 39.27 31.85 24.81
N GLU A 206 38.59 30.72 24.56
CA GLU A 206 37.32 30.40 25.23
C GLU A 206 37.44 30.24 26.76
N LYS A 207 38.59 29.77 27.25
CA LYS A 207 38.81 29.54 28.69
C LYS A 207 39.18 30.82 29.45
N MET A 208 39.45 31.90 28.74
CA MET A 208 39.70 33.22 29.34
C MET A 208 38.39 33.82 29.87
N SER A 209 38.46 34.61 30.94
CA SER A 209 37.33 35.44 31.39
C SER A 209 37.00 36.55 30.38
N GLU A 210 35.80 37.13 30.43
CA GLU A 210 35.38 38.21 29.51
C GLU A 210 36.39 39.37 29.46
N LYS A 211 36.94 39.79 30.61
CA LYS A 211 37.96 40.84 30.67
C LYS A 211 39.27 40.46 29.99
N GLU A 212 39.66 39.19 30.07
CA GLU A 212 40.85 38.66 29.41
C GLU A 212 40.63 38.48 27.91
N GLN A 213 39.42 38.10 27.49
CA GLN A 213 39.03 38.03 26.07
C GLN A 213 39.03 39.42 25.42
N GLU A 214 38.51 40.46 26.09
CA GLU A 214 38.57 41.85 25.60
C GLU A 214 40.02 42.35 25.46
N ALA A 215 40.86 42.07 26.46
CA ALA A 215 42.28 42.43 26.41
C ALA A 215 43.01 41.68 25.29
N TYR A 216 42.71 40.40 25.09
CA TYR A 216 43.28 39.57 24.04
C TYR A 216 42.85 40.04 22.64
N ILE A 217 41.57 40.32 22.43
CA ILE A 217 41.03 40.88 21.18
C ILE A 217 41.72 42.22 20.84
N LYS A 218 41.93 43.07 21.84
CA LYS A 218 42.57 44.38 21.65
C LYS A 218 44.06 44.26 21.35
N ALA A 219 44.74 43.25 21.89
CA ALA A 219 46.15 42.97 21.65
C ALA A 219 46.41 42.19 20.34
N HIS A 220 45.41 41.44 19.85
CA HIS A 220 45.51 40.57 18.68
C HIS A 220 44.40 40.89 17.65
N PRO A 221 44.47 42.05 16.96
CA PRO A 221 43.48 42.40 15.92
C PRO A 221 43.48 41.43 14.73
N ASP A 222 44.60 40.74 14.50
CA ASP A 222 44.75 39.64 13.54
C ASP A 222 43.92 38.40 13.92
N PHE A 223 43.76 38.12 15.22
CA PHE A 223 42.88 37.04 15.71
C PHE A 223 41.42 37.29 15.34
N VAL A 224 40.93 38.53 15.45
CA VAL A 224 39.56 38.90 15.04
C VAL A 224 39.36 38.73 13.53
N GLN A 225 40.32 39.16 12.72
CA GLN A 225 40.27 38.96 11.27
C GLN A 225 40.27 37.47 10.88
N LYS A 226 41.06 36.66 11.59
CA LYS A 226 41.09 35.20 11.42
C LYS A 226 39.74 34.56 11.77
N MET A 227 39.11 34.98 12.87
CA MET A 227 37.77 34.53 13.26
C MET A 227 36.68 34.96 12.26
N GLN A 228 36.73 36.19 11.74
CA GLN A 228 35.79 36.65 10.72
C GLN A 228 35.94 35.89 9.40
N LYS A 229 37.18 35.67 8.93
CA LYS A 229 37.46 34.89 7.73
C LYS A 229 36.99 33.44 7.87
N MET A 230 37.20 32.85 9.04
CA MET A 230 36.72 31.53 9.39
C MET A 230 35.19 31.44 9.35
N ALA A 231 34.49 32.42 9.92
CA ALA A 231 33.02 32.50 9.86
C ALA A 231 32.50 32.67 8.42
N MET A 232 33.16 33.50 7.59
CA MET A 232 32.81 33.64 6.17
C MET A 232 33.02 32.33 5.39
N ASN A 233 34.13 31.63 5.63
CA ASN A 233 34.41 30.34 4.97
C ASN A 233 33.39 29.27 5.38
N ALA A 234 33.06 29.18 6.67
CA ALA A 234 32.00 28.28 7.17
C ALA A 234 30.63 28.62 6.56
N GLY A 235 30.31 29.91 6.42
CA GLY A 235 29.10 30.37 5.74
C GLY A 235 29.06 30.00 4.24
N ASN A 236 30.18 30.17 3.53
CA ASN A 236 30.31 29.76 2.13
C ASN A 236 30.21 28.24 1.96
N PHE A 237 30.84 27.48 2.86
CA PHE A 237 30.73 26.02 2.89
C PHE A 237 29.29 25.57 3.12
N SER A 238 28.58 26.19 4.08
CA SER A 238 27.16 25.93 4.33
C SER A 238 26.30 26.20 3.08
N LYS A 239 26.55 27.31 2.38
CA LYS A 239 25.85 27.67 1.13
C LYS A 239 26.13 26.67 0.01
N GLN A 240 27.39 26.21 -0.11
CA GLN A 240 27.77 25.17 -1.07
C GLN A 240 27.12 23.81 -0.74
N MET A 241 27.01 23.46 0.55
CA MET A 241 26.32 22.26 1.01
C MET A 241 24.82 22.32 0.72
N GLN A 242 24.17 23.46 0.99
CA GLN A 242 22.77 23.71 0.65
C GLN A 242 22.52 23.63 -0.86
N GLN A 243 23.42 24.16 -1.69
CA GLN A 243 23.32 24.03 -3.15
C GLN A 243 23.48 22.58 -3.62
N THR A 244 24.37 21.81 -2.98
CA THR A 244 24.64 20.42 -3.36
C THR A 244 23.52 19.47 -2.95
N THR A 245 22.81 19.76 -1.86
CA THR A 245 21.72 18.91 -1.33
C THR A 245 20.32 19.48 -1.53
N GLY A 246 20.21 20.73 -1.98
CA GLY A 246 18.94 21.48 -2.06
C GLY A 246 17.98 20.93 -3.11
N ALA A 247 18.47 20.41 -4.24
CA ALA A 247 17.63 19.79 -5.26
C ALA A 247 16.91 18.55 -4.70
N LEU A 248 17.64 17.70 -3.99
CA LEU A 248 17.14 16.46 -3.39
C LEU A 248 16.22 16.74 -2.19
N THR A 249 16.61 17.67 -1.31
CA THR A 249 15.79 18.09 -0.16
C THR A 249 14.49 18.76 -0.61
N GLY A 250 14.55 19.58 -1.66
CA GLY A 250 13.37 20.19 -2.27
C GLY A 250 12.47 19.16 -2.95
N TYR A 251 13.04 18.14 -3.60
CA TYR A 251 12.30 17.02 -4.14
C TYR A 251 11.58 16.22 -3.07
N GLU A 252 12.27 15.81 -1.99
CA GLU A 252 11.68 15.09 -0.86
C GLU A 252 10.48 15.86 -0.28
N ALA A 253 10.64 17.17 -0.06
CA ALA A 253 9.55 18.00 0.47
C ALA A 253 8.34 18.05 -0.49
N LYS A 254 8.57 18.24 -1.79
CA LYS A 254 7.51 18.28 -2.81
C LYS A 254 6.80 16.92 -2.95
N VAL A 255 7.55 15.82 -2.99
CA VAL A 255 7.00 14.45 -3.05
C VAL A 255 6.23 14.12 -1.77
N GLY A 256 6.75 14.47 -0.60
CA GLY A 256 6.06 14.29 0.67
C GLY A 256 4.73 15.05 0.72
N GLN A 257 4.71 16.30 0.27
CA GLN A 257 3.48 17.09 0.17
C GLN A 257 2.49 16.49 -0.84
N LEU A 258 2.98 16.04 -2.00
CA LEU A 258 2.17 15.36 -3.01
C LEU A 258 1.53 14.09 -2.44
N ALA A 259 2.31 13.26 -1.74
CA ALA A 259 1.84 12.02 -1.12
C ALA A 259 0.82 12.27 0.00
N GLN A 260 1.02 13.32 0.82
CA GLN A 260 0.05 13.72 1.84
C GLN A 260 -1.27 14.20 1.22
N ASN A 261 -1.22 15.00 0.15
CA ASN A 261 -2.43 15.48 -0.54
C ASN A 261 -3.18 14.33 -1.18
N PHE A 262 -2.45 13.42 -1.83
CA PHE A 262 -2.98 12.19 -2.40
C PHE A 262 -3.68 11.34 -1.32
N ALA A 263 -3.01 11.06 -0.20
CA ALA A 263 -3.57 10.29 0.90
C ALA A 263 -4.87 10.90 1.45
N LYS A 264 -4.96 12.23 1.60
CA LYS A 264 -6.20 12.90 2.05
C LYS A 264 -7.39 12.63 1.14
N VAL A 265 -7.18 12.55 -0.19
CA VAL A 265 -8.25 12.25 -1.14
C VAL A 265 -8.63 10.77 -1.05
N ILE A 266 -7.65 9.86 -1.06
CA ILE A 266 -7.91 8.41 -0.97
C ILE A 266 -8.66 8.07 0.32
N THR A 267 -8.22 8.58 1.48
CA THR A 267 -8.88 8.35 2.77
C THR A 267 -10.29 8.95 2.80
N ARG A 268 -10.52 10.10 2.17
CA ARG A 268 -11.86 10.71 2.11
C ARG A 268 -12.82 9.84 1.29
N GLU A 269 -12.38 9.36 0.13
CA GLU A 269 -13.22 8.55 -0.74
C GLU A 269 -13.42 7.13 -0.18
N ALA A 270 -12.42 6.54 0.48
CA ALA A 270 -12.56 5.27 1.18
C ALA A 270 -13.58 5.34 2.34
N ASN A 271 -13.67 6.49 3.00
CA ASN A 271 -14.62 6.75 4.08
C ASN A 271 -15.91 7.46 3.61
N HIS A 272 -16.22 7.39 2.31
CA HIS A 272 -17.44 8.01 1.79
C HIS A 272 -18.69 7.30 2.33
N ASP A 273 -19.57 8.04 2.99
CA ASP A 273 -20.77 7.47 3.62
C ASP A 273 -21.97 7.43 2.66
N TYR A 274 -22.43 6.22 2.35
CA TYR A 274 -23.62 5.96 1.52
C TYR A 274 -24.89 5.69 2.35
N SER A 275 -24.81 5.77 3.69
CA SER A 275 -25.90 5.39 4.60
C SER A 275 -27.18 6.20 4.40
N ALA A 276 -27.06 7.48 4.00
CA ALA A 276 -28.19 8.35 3.74
C ALA A 276 -29.08 7.84 2.59
N ILE A 277 -28.47 7.26 1.56
CA ILE A 277 -29.20 6.61 0.46
C ILE A 277 -29.85 5.34 0.98
N GLY A 278 -29.09 4.50 1.70
CA GLY A 278 -29.57 3.22 2.21
C GLY A 278 -30.80 3.33 3.11
N LYS A 279 -30.82 4.31 4.02
CA LYS A 279 -31.94 4.59 4.95
C LYS A 279 -33.30 4.79 4.25
N LYS A 280 -33.32 5.15 2.96
CA LYS A 280 -34.57 5.34 2.19
C LYS A 280 -35.23 4.01 1.80
N TYR A 281 -34.44 2.93 1.66
CA TYR A 281 -34.88 1.67 1.06
C TYR A 281 -34.78 0.48 2.02
N ASP A 282 -33.77 0.46 2.91
CA ASP A 282 -33.36 -0.71 3.69
C ASP A 282 -34.51 -1.35 4.48
N SER A 283 -35.23 -0.58 5.30
CA SER A 283 -36.33 -1.12 6.12
C SER A 283 -37.54 -1.62 5.30
N LYS A 284 -37.73 -1.14 4.07
CA LYS A 284 -38.79 -1.64 3.18
C LYS A 284 -38.36 -2.96 2.54
N LEU A 285 -37.13 -3.02 2.04
CA LEU A 285 -36.55 -4.23 1.47
C LEU A 285 -36.45 -5.35 2.50
N GLN A 286 -36.02 -5.05 3.72
CA GLN A 286 -35.93 -6.03 4.81
C GLN A 286 -37.28 -6.71 5.07
N LYS A 287 -38.37 -5.93 5.15
CA LYS A 287 -39.73 -6.48 5.34
C LYS A 287 -40.16 -7.41 4.19
N LEU A 288 -39.86 -7.03 2.94
CA LEU A 288 -40.19 -7.85 1.78
C LEU A 288 -39.40 -9.17 1.79
N TYR A 289 -38.10 -9.11 2.07
CA TYR A 289 -37.26 -10.31 2.12
C TYR A 289 -37.61 -11.23 3.31
N GLU A 290 -37.96 -10.69 4.48
CA GLU A 290 -38.48 -11.46 5.61
C GLU A 290 -39.77 -12.21 5.23
N GLN A 291 -40.69 -11.56 4.52
CA GLN A 291 -41.91 -12.21 4.02
C GLN A 291 -41.61 -13.33 3.03
N ILE A 292 -40.70 -13.10 2.09
CA ILE A 292 -40.25 -14.11 1.11
C ILE A 292 -39.69 -15.34 1.82
N CYS A 293 -38.86 -15.13 2.85
CA CYS A 293 -38.29 -16.23 3.60
C CYS A 293 -39.34 -17.04 4.39
N GLY A 294 -40.41 -16.39 4.85
CA GLY A 294 -41.47 -17.00 5.64
C GLY A 294 -42.57 -17.74 4.86
N ILE A 295 -42.54 -17.76 3.52
CA ILE A 295 -43.59 -18.40 2.69
C ILE A 295 -42.99 -19.33 1.64
N ASP A 296 -43.73 -20.36 1.22
CA ASP A 296 -43.30 -21.30 0.16
C ASP A 296 -44.19 -21.27 -1.09
N ASP A 297 -45.19 -20.38 -1.12
CA ASP A 297 -46.07 -20.18 -2.28
C ASP A 297 -45.30 -19.45 -3.40
N ALA A 298 -44.97 -20.19 -4.47
CA ALA A 298 -44.17 -19.69 -5.57
C ALA A 298 -44.76 -18.43 -6.25
N ALA A 299 -46.08 -18.32 -6.36
CA ALA A 299 -46.72 -17.17 -7.01
C ALA A 299 -46.62 -15.91 -6.14
N LYS A 300 -46.75 -16.07 -4.82
CA LYS A 300 -46.56 -14.96 -3.87
C LYS A 300 -45.09 -14.55 -3.77
N ILE A 301 -44.17 -15.50 -3.78
CA ILE A 301 -42.72 -15.24 -3.80
C ILE A 301 -42.35 -14.41 -5.04
N ASP A 302 -42.83 -14.81 -6.23
CA ASP A 302 -42.60 -14.06 -7.47
C ASP A 302 -43.10 -12.60 -7.36
N ALA A 303 -44.30 -12.38 -6.82
CA ALA A 303 -44.86 -11.04 -6.68
C ALA A 303 -44.08 -10.16 -5.69
N LEU A 304 -43.61 -10.73 -4.57
CA LEU A 304 -42.81 -10.01 -3.58
C LEU A 304 -41.42 -9.66 -4.14
N TYR A 305 -40.79 -10.56 -4.91
CA TYR A 305 -39.53 -10.26 -5.58
C TYR A 305 -39.69 -9.18 -6.65
N ASP A 306 -40.79 -9.16 -7.43
CA ASP A 306 -41.03 -8.10 -8.42
C ASP A 306 -41.02 -6.69 -7.75
N GLU A 307 -41.62 -6.55 -6.57
CA GLU A 307 -41.58 -5.30 -5.78
C GLU A 307 -40.19 -5.02 -5.21
N ALA A 308 -39.56 -6.03 -4.60
CA ALA A 308 -38.25 -5.88 -3.98
C ALA A 308 -37.16 -5.52 -5.01
N ASP A 309 -37.17 -6.15 -6.18
CA ASP A 309 -36.20 -5.91 -7.25
C ASP A 309 -36.30 -4.48 -7.79
N GLN A 310 -37.50 -3.92 -7.90
CA GLN A 310 -37.68 -2.54 -8.32
C GLN A 310 -37.15 -1.55 -7.28
N LEU A 311 -37.39 -1.81 -5.99
CA LEU A 311 -36.85 -0.99 -4.89
C LEU A 311 -35.33 -1.09 -4.81
N LEU A 312 -34.79 -2.30 -4.94
CA LEU A 312 -33.35 -2.56 -4.94
C LEU A 312 -32.67 -1.86 -6.13
N TYR A 313 -33.26 -1.94 -7.32
CA TYR A 313 -32.72 -1.23 -8.49
C TYR A 313 -32.67 0.29 -8.27
N ASN A 314 -33.73 0.87 -7.71
CA ASN A 314 -33.77 2.31 -7.41
C ASN A 314 -32.67 2.72 -6.42
N TYR A 315 -32.49 1.95 -5.34
CA TYR A 315 -31.37 2.13 -4.41
C TYR A 315 -30.03 2.06 -5.15
N ARG A 316 -29.78 0.96 -5.87
CA ARG A 316 -28.51 0.72 -6.55
C ARG A 316 -28.19 1.79 -7.58
N LEU A 317 -29.19 2.31 -8.30
CA LEU A 317 -29.01 3.39 -9.27
C LEU A 317 -28.61 4.70 -8.60
N GLU A 318 -29.21 5.03 -7.45
CA GLU A 318 -28.85 6.22 -6.68
C GLU A 318 -27.42 6.09 -6.10
N ALA A 319 -27.13 4.95 -5.45
CA ALA A 319 -25.80 4.63 -4.93
C ALA A 319 -24.73 4.62 -6.04
N ALA A 320 -25.02 4.02 -7.20
CA ALA A 320 -24.09 3.94 -8.32
C ALA A 320 -23.73 5.31 -8.90
N LYS A 321 -24.64 6.29 -8.89
CA LYS A 321 -24.32 7.65 -9.35
C LYS A 321 -23.26 8.31 -8.47
N GLU A 322 -23.42 8.21 -7.15
CA GLU A 322 -22.46 8.77 -6.19
C GLU A 322 -21.14 7.98 -6.16
N TYR A 323 -21.24 6.65 -6.10
CA TYR A 323 -20.09 5.76 -6.09
C TYR A 323 -19.25 5.90 -7.35
N ARG A 324 -19.88 5.94 -8.54
CA ARG A 324 -19.17 6.20 -9.79
C ARG A 324 -18.44 7.56 -9.79
N ALA A 325 -19.04 8.59 -9.21
CA ALA A 325 -18.39 9.89 -9.08
C ALA A 325 -17.18 9.82 -8.13
N SER A 326 -17.26 9.03 -7.06
CA SER A 326 -16.13 8.72 -6.17
C SER A 326 -15.01 8.00 -6.91
N LEU A 327 -15.31 6.93 -7.64
CA LEU A 327 -14.33 6.19 -8.44
C LEU A 327 -13.65 7.09 -9.49
N LEU A 328 -14.39 8.00 -10.14
CA LEU A 328 -13.81 8.98 -11.07
C LEU A 328 -12.81 9.91 -10.40
N ARG A 329 -13.10 10.37 -9.18
CA ARG A 329 -12.16 11.21 -8.39
C ARG A 329 -10.90 10.43 -8.04
N LEU A 330 -11.04 9.18 -7.61
CA LEU A 330 -9.91 8.28 -7.34
C LEU A 330 -9.03 8.08 -8.58
N ILE A 331 -9.62 7.76 -9.72
CA ILE A 331 -8.90 7.59 -11.00
C ILE A 331 -8.16 8.88 -11.38
N SER A 332 -8.84 10.03 -11.29
CA SER A 332 -8.24 11.34 -11.60
C SER A 332 -7.06 11.64 -10.69
N GLU A 333 -7.18 11.37 -9.39
CA GLU A 333 -6.13 11.66 -8.42
C GLU A 333 -4.92 10.74 -8.60
N HIS A 334 -5.12 9.45 -8.93
CA HIS A 334 -4.03 8.54 -9.29
C HIS A 334 -3.26 8.96 -10.55
N LYS A 335 -3.97 9.45 -11.57
CA LYS A 335 -3.34 9.98 -12.80
C LYS A 335 -2.54 11.24 -12.50
N LYS A 336 -3.11 12.17 -11.74
CA LYS A 336 -2.46 13.42 -11.33
C LYS A 336 -1.23 13.14 -10.47
N PHE A 337 -1.33 12.26 -9.48
CA PHE A 337 -0.22 11.87 -8.62
C PHE A 337 0.95 11.32 -9.43
N ALA A 338 0.70 10.37 -10.33
CA ALA A 338 1.75 9.79 -11.15
C ALA A 338 2.41 10.82 -12.08
N ALA A 339 1.60 11.67 -12.75
CA ALA A 339 2.12 12.72 -13.61
C ALA A 339 3.01 13.71 -12.83
N GLU A 340 2.55 14.17 -11.66
CA GLU A 340 3.31 15.13 -10.84
C GLU A 340 4.55 14.49 -10.22
N TYR A 341 4.45 13.23 -9.77
CA TYR A 341 5.61 12.48 -9.28
C TYR A 341 6.67 12.35 -10.37
N THR A 342 6.29 11.86 -11.56
CA THR A 342 7.18 11.73 -12.71
C THR A 342 7.80 13.07 -13.10
N ARG A 343 7.02 14.17 -13.08
CA ARG A 343 7.53 15.53 -13.34
C ARG A 343 8.61 15.93 -12.34
N LEU A 344 8.36 15.74 -11.04
CA LEU A 344 9.31 16.04 -9.97
C LEU A 344 10.56 15.17 -10.08
N SER A 345 10.42 13.87 -10.34
CA SER A 345 11.57 12.96 -10.47
C SER A 345 12.44 13.34 -11.67
N ARG A 346 11.84 13.78 -12.80
CA ARG A 346 12.61 14.26 -13.97
C ARG A 346 13.47 15.49 -13.67
N GLU A 347 13.00 16.41 -12.83
CA GLU A 347 13.82 17.58 -12.41
C GLU A 347 15.14 17.13 -11.74
N VAL A 348 15.08 16.07 -10.94
CA VAL A 348 16.21 15.56 -10.15
C VAL A 348 17.06 14.56 -10.93
N VAL A 349 16.48 13.86 -11.91
CA VAL A 349 17.27 13.09 -12.89
C VAL A 349 18.09 14.04 -13.76
N ALA A 350 17.55 15.18 -14.17
CA ALA A 350 18.30 16.18 -14.93
C ALA A 350 19.49 16.78 -14.14
N SER A 351 19.37 16.92 -12.81
CA SER A 351 20.52 17.25 -11.93
C SER A 351 21.45 16.05 -11.66
N GLY A 352 21.02 14.86 -12.08
CA GLY A 352 21.72 13.58 -11.91
C GLY A 352 21.81 13.13 -10.47
N ASP A 353 20.87 13.58 -9.64
CA ASP A 353 20.72 13.14 -8.25
C ASP A 353 19.76 11.95 -8.13
N LEU A 354 19.07 11.60 -9.23
CA LEU A 354 18.35 10.35 -9.46
C LEU A 354 18.79 9.67 -10.76
N PRO A 355 18.71 8.34 -10.86
CA PRO A 355 18.97 7.61 -12.09
C PRO A 355 17.70 7.56 -12.97
N GLU A 356 17.85 7.50 -14.29
CA GLU A 356 16.71 7.51 -15.25
C GLU A 356 15.75 6.32 -15.03
N CYS A 357 16.26 5.18 -14.56
CA CYS A 357 15.46 4.00 -14.18
C CYS A 357 14.46 4.26 -13.05
N ALA A 358 14.58 5.36 -12.29
CA ALA A 358 13.60 5.76 -11.28
C ALA A 358 12.31 6.32 -11.91
N ILE A 359 12.35 6.70 -13.20
CA ILE A 359 11.25 7.29 -13.95
C ILE A 359 10.33 6.20 -14.52
N GLY A 360 9.02 6.48 -14.58
CA GLY A 360 8.03 5.61 -15.22
C GLY A 360 7.44 4.53 -14.32
N ARG A 361 8.05 4.25 -13.15
CA ARG A 361 7.45 3.35 -12.16
C ARG A 361 6.14 3.89 -11.60
N ALA A 362 6.07 5.20 -11.32
CA ALA A 362 4.85 5.85 -10.88
C ALA A 362 3.72 5.72 -11.93
N ASP A 363 4.07 5.80 -13.22
CA ASP A 363 3.12 5.67 -14.32
C ASP A 363 2.56 4.24 -14.41
N LEU A 364 3.42 3.21 -14.33
CA LEU A 364 2.97 1.81 -14.30
C LEU A 364 2.15 1.50 -13.03
N ASN A 365 2.56 2.01 -11.87
CA ASN A 365 1.78 1.91 -10.63
C ASN A 365 0.40 2.56 -10.78
N SER A 366 0.31 3.67 -11.52
CA SER A 366 -0.96 4.32 -11.83
C SER A 366 -1.84 3.44 -12.70
N VAL A 367 -1.30 2.77 -13.72
CA VAL A 367 -2.05 1.80 -14.55
C VAL A 367 -2.64 0.69 -13.67
N ILE A 368 -1.84 0.07 -12.81
CA ILE A 368 -2.31 -0.99 -11.91
C ILE A 368 -3.36 -0.45 -10.93
N ALA A 369 -3.12 0.73 -10.36
CA ALA A 369 -4.06 1.35 -9.42
C ALA A 369 -5.40 1.68 -10.08
N VAL A 370 -5.40 2.28 -11.27
CA VAL A 370 -6.62 2.56 -12.03
C VAL A 370 -7.30 1.27 -12.44
N GLY A 371 -6.56 0.24 -12.85
CA GLY A 371 -7.10 -1.09 -13.11
C GLY A 371 -7.83 -1.68 -11.89
N ASN A 372 -7.21 -1.64 -10.71
CA ASN A 372 -7.85 -2.08 -9.46
C ASN A 372 -9.14 -1.26 -9.18
N ILE A 373 -9.10 0.07 -9.31
CA ILE A 373 -10.27 0.93 -9.09
C ILE A 373 -11.40 0.62 -10.09
N LEU A 374 -11.05 0.34 -11.35
CA LEU A 374 -12.02 -0.03 -12.37
C LEU A 374 -12.68 -1.36 -12.04
N ASP A 375 -11.94 -2.33 -11.49
CA ASP A 375 -12.45 -3.65 -11.07
C ASP A 375 -13.45 -3.54 -9.91
N GLN A 376 -13.29 -2.54 -9.04
CA GLN A 376 -14.24 -2.26 -7.95
C GLN A 376 -15.63 -1.83 -8.44
N ALA A 377 -15.75 -1.34 -9.68
CA ALA A 377 -17.00 -0.75 -10.18
C ALA A 377 -18.23 -1.67 -10.10
N TYR A 378 -18.04 -2.99 -10.18
CA TYR A 378 -19.10 -3.98 -10.01
C TYR A 378 -19.05 -4.70 -8.67
N LYS A 379 -17.86 -4.84 -8.07
CA LYS A 379 -17.61 -5.66 -6.88
C LYS A 379 -18.00 -4.95 -5.58
N ASP A 380 -17.69 -3.65 -5.49
CA ASP A 380 -17.74 -2.91 -4.23
C ASP A 380 -18.80 -1.80 -4.25
N LEU A 381 -19.84 -1.95 -5.08
CA LEU A 381 -20.98 -1.04 -5.03
C LEU A 381 -21.58 -1.12 -3.61
N PRO A 382 -21.87 0.02 -2.94
CA PRO A 382 -22.45 0.02 -1.61
C PRO A 382 -23.66 -0.91 -1.52
N GLU A 383 -23.63 -1.80 -0.52
CA GLU A 383 -24.69 -2.77 -0.27
C GLU A 383 -25.56 -2.36 0.93
N LEU A 384 -26.78 -2.89 0.95
CA LEU A 384 -27.73 -2.72 2.04
C LEU A 384 -27.57 -3.83 3.07
N GLN A 385 -28.12 -3.62 4.26
CA GLN A 385 -28.27 -4.70 5.25
C GLN A 385 -29.36 -5.67 4.82
N ALA A 386 -30.41 -5.17 4.16
CA ALA A 386 -31.45 -6.00 3.57
C ALA A 386 -30.88 -6.95 2.51
N SER A 387 -31.02 -8.25 2.76
CA SER A 387 -30.47 -9.32 1.93
C SER A 387 -31.59 -10.09 1.21
N PRO A 388 -31.53 -10.28 -0.13
CA PRO A 388 -32.54 -11.02 -0.89
C PRO A 388 -32.57 -12.54 -0.64
N VAL A 389 -31.72 -13.02 0.27
CA VAL A 389 -31.50 -14.45 0.54
C VAL A 389 -31.77 -14.77 2.00
N CYS A 390 -32.36 -15.93 2.24
CA CYS A 390 -32.63 -16.43 3.58
C CYS A 390 -31.34 -17.01 4.16
N GLN A 391 -30.86 -16.43 5.26
CA GLN A 391 -29.60 -16.79 5.89
C GLN A 391 -29.82 -17.67 7.12
N GLU A 392 -29.03 -18.73 7.24
CA GLU A 392 -29.00 -19.63 8.38
C GLU A 392 -27.55 -19.85 8.82
N THR A 393 -27.22 -19.54 10.08
CA THR A 393 -25.90 -19.83 10.64
C THR A 393 -25.73 -21.34 10.82
N VAL A 394 -24.81 -21.93 10.06
CA VAL A 394 -24.47 -23.35 10.12
C VAL A 394 -23.44 -23.63 11.21
N TYR A 395 -22.53 -22.67 11.43
CA TYR A 395 -21.48 -22.76 12.43
C TYR A 395 -21.07 -21.37 12.89
N GLU A 396 -20.72 -21.25 14.15
CA GLU A 396 -20.21 -20.02 14.75
C GLU A 396 -18.98 -20.34 15.60
N LEU A 397 -17.90 -19.60 15.34
CA LEU A 397 -16.68 -19.66 16.12
C LEU A 397 -16.90 -19.09 17.54
N PRO A 398 -16.02 -19.41 18.50
CA PRO A 398 -16.00 -18.72 19.77
C PRO A 398 -15.89 -17.20 19.59
N LYS A 399 -16.47 -16.43 20.51
CA LYS A 399 -16.39 -14.97 20.49
C LYS A 399 -14.93 -14.50 20.40
N SER A 400 -14.69 -13.44 19.62
CA SER A 400 -13.36 -12.88 19.33
C SER A 400 -12.51 -13.71 18.36
N TRP A 401 -13.08 -14.70 17.67
CA TRP A 401 -12.42 -15.43 16.59
C TRP A 401 -13.11 -15.15 15.24
N THR A 402 -12.31 -15.11 14.18
CA THR A 402 -12.78 -14.96 12.80
C THR A 402 -12.15 -16.04 11.93
N PHE A 403 -12.82 -16.40 10.83
CA PHE A 403 -12.20 -17.29 9.86
C PHE A 403 -11.05 -16.58 9.14
N GLY A 404 -9.96 -17.32 8.87
CA GLY A 404 -8.81 -16.77 8.17
C GLY A 404 -9.16 -16.35 6.74
N ALA A 405 -8.57 -15.24 6.27
CA ALA A 405 -8.87 -14.66 4.96
C ALA A 405 -8.72 -15.64 3.78
N TRP A 406 -7.89 -16.68 3.93
CA TRP A 406 -7.67 -17.75 2.95
C TRP A 406 -8.88 -18.67 2.77
N GLU A 407 -9.67 -18.89 3.83
CA GLU A 407 -10.89 -19.70 3.77
C GLU A 407 -12.03 -18.96 3.07
N CYS A 408 -11.97 -17.63 3.05
CA CYS A 408 -12.93 -16.77 2.38
C CYS A 408 -12.69 -16.64 0.86
N ARG A 409 -11.78 -17.42 0.28
CA ARG A 409 -11.40 -17.31 -1.14
C ARG A 409 -11.68 -18.60 -1.93
N GLY A 410 -12.56 -18.47 -2.92
CA GLY A 410 -12.77 -19.46 -3.98
C GLY A 410 -13.74 -20.59 -3.61
N TYR A 411 -14.11 -21.36 -4.63
CA TYR A 411 -15.02 -22.50 -4.51
C TYR A 411 -14.31 -23.69 -3.86
N ILE A 412 -14.90 -24.22 -2.79
CA ILE A 412 -14.36 -25.31 -1.97
C ILE A 412 -15.07 -26.63 -2.26
N GLY A 413 -16.39 -26.63 -2.48
CA GLY A 413 -17.19 -27.85 -2.66
C GLY A 413 -18.70 -27.64 -2.72
N GLY A 414 -19.48 -28.68 -2.41
CA GLY A 414 -20.93 -28.61 -2.34
C GLY A 414 -21.45 -28.16 -0.97
N VAL A 415 -22.68 -27.64 -0.90
CA VAL A 415 -23.25 -27.11 0.37
C VAL A 415 -23.31 -28.19 1.47
N ASN A 416 -23.54 -29.45 1.11
CA ASN A 416 -23.61 -30.56 2.06
C ASN A 416 -22.27 -30.86 2.75
N ASP A 417 -21.15 -30.44 2.17
CA ASP A 417 -19.81 -30.62 2.71
C ASP A 417 -19.60 -29.79 4.00
N PHE A 418 -20.47 -28.81 4.25
CA PHE A 418 -20.45 -27.94 5.41
C PHE A 418 -21.38 -28.40 6.55
N LYS A 419 -22.08 -29.54 6.41
CA LYS A 419 -22.89 -30.14 7.50
C LYS A 419 -22.06 -30.53 8.72
N SER A 420 -20.77 -30.81 8.51
CA SER A 420 -19.76 -30.92 9.56
C SER A 420 -18.55 -30.14 9.05
N PRO A 421 -18.43 -28.83 9.37
CA PRO A 421 -17.37 -27.99 8.80
C PRO A 421 -15.98 -28.58 9.06
N GLY A 422 -15.20 -28.75 8.00
CA GLY A 422 -13.91 -29.44 8.06
C GLY A 422 -14.01 -30.95 8.32
N GLY A 423 -15.12 -31.61 7.96
CA GLY A 423 -15.32 -33.05 8.06
C GLY A 423 -15.76 -33.72 6.76
N GLY A 424 -15.43 -35.01 6.60
CA GLY A 424 -15.76 -35.81 5.41
C GLY A 424 -14.69 -35.85 4.32
N GLY A 425 -13.43 -36.15 4.68
CA GLY A 425 -12.29 -36.03 3.75
C GLY A 425 -11.86 -34.59 3.48
N ASN A 426 -12.48 -33.64 4.19
CA ASN A 426 -12.32 -32.20 4.04
C ASN A 426 -11.31 -31.58 5.00
N TRP A 427 -10.72 -30.53 4.47
CA TRP A 427 -9.67 -29.68 5.01
C TRP A 427 -10.06 -28.98 6.34
N PRO A 428 -9.16 -28.86 7.34
CA PRO A 428 -9.41 -28.04 8.53
C PRO A 428 -9.52 -26.56 8.14
N LEU A 429 -10.57 -25.87 8.59
CA LEU A 429 -10.77 -24.44 8.32
C LEU A 429 -9.97 -23.59 9.31
N LEU A 430 -9.09 -22.72 8.81
CA LEU A 430 -8.27 -21.86 9.66
C LEU A 430 -9.11 -20.74 10.30
N ALA A 431 -8.87 -20.48 11.58
CA ALA A 431 -9.42 -19.37 12.34
C ALA A 431 -8.29 -18.57 13.04
N GLN A 432 -8.52 -17.27 13.20
CA GLN A 432 -7.60 -16.34 13.83
C GLN A 432 -8.32 -15.57 14.95
N SER A 433 -7.62 -15.38 16.07
CA SER A 433 -8.10 -14.53 17.15
C SER A 433 -8.03 -13.05 16.77
N ALA A 434 -8.97 -12.25 17.28
CA ALA A 434 -8.92 -10.80 17.21
C ALA A 434 -7.73 -10.21 17.98
N GLU A 435 -7.20 -10.95 18.96
CA GLU A 435 -5.94 -10.65 19.64
C GLU A 435 -4.79 -11.32 18.86
N ALA A 436 -3.80 -10.52 18.45
CA ALA A 436 -2.74 -10.97 17.55
C ALA A 436 -1.98 -12.19 18.08
N GLY A 437 -1.70 -13.16 17.19
CA GLY A 437 -0.75 -14.25 17.43
C GLY A 437 -1.37 -15.61 17.81
N GLU A 438 -2.69 -15.73 17.95
CA GLU A 438 -3.34 -17.04 18.17
C GLU A 438 -4.08 -17.55 16.93
N TYR A 439 -3.87 -18.83 16.63
CA TYR A 439 -4.49 -19.54 15.50
C TYR A 439 -5.22 -20.78 15.99
N ALA A 440 -6.30 -21.13 15.29
CA ALA A 440 -7.10 -22.31 15.56
C ALA A 440 -7.60 -22.93 14.26
N VAL A 441 -8.14 -24.13 14.36
CA VAL A 441 -8.80 -24.82 13.26
C VAL A 441 -10.20 -25.29 13.66
N VAL A 442 -11.09 -25.35 12.67
CA VAL A 442 -12.34 -26.09 12.75
C VAL A 442 -12.20 -27.36 11.92
N GLU A 443 -12.27 -28.51 12.59
CA GLU A 443 -12.14 -29.83 11.98
C GLU A 443 -13.26 -30.74 12.49
N ASN A 444 -14.02 -31.35 11.59
CA ASN A 444 -15.23 -32.13 11.88
C ASN A 444 -16.22 -31.38 12.82
N GLY A 445 -16.39 -30.08 12.61
CA GLY A 445 -17.23 -29.19 13.41
C GLY A 445 -16.67 -28.87 14.80
N LYS A 446 -15.41 -29.21 15.09
CA LYS A 446 -14.77 -28.95 16.39
C LYS A 446 -13.69 -27.89 16.26
N PHE A 447 -13.76 -26.90 17.15
CA PHE A 447 -12.75 -25.86 17.27
C PHE A 447 -11.57 -26.34 18.13
N ARG A 448 -10.34 -26.13 17.67
CA ARG A 448 -9.12 -26.43 18.43
C ARG A 448 -8.01 -25.42 18.11
N LYS A 449 -7.33 -24.89 19.13
CA LYS A 449 -6.12 -24.06 18.97
C LYS A 449 -4.97 -24.88 18.37
N ILE A 450 -4.17 -24.24 17.53
CA ILE A 450 -3.00 -24.84 16.87
C ILE A 450 -1.73 -24.07 17.21
N ASN A 451 -0.58 -24.71 17.02
CA ASN A 451 0.72 -24.07 17.19
C ASN A 451 1.29 -23.57 15.84
N GLU A 452 2.43 -22.89 15.89
CA GLU A 452 3.06 -22.30 14.70
C GLU A 452 3.50 -23.34 13.66
N ASP A 453 3.97 -24.51 14.10
CA ASP A 453 4.38 -25.59 13.20
C ASP A 453 3.19 -26.18 12.43
N GLU A 454 2.07 -26.39 13.13
CA GLU A 454 0.82 -26.84 12.53
C GLU A 454 0.25 -25.78 11.58
N LEU A 455 0.33 -24.49 11.94
CA LEU A 455 -0.03 -23.37 11.07
C LEU A 455 0.80 -23.37 9.77
N LYS A 456 2.13 -23.50 9.86
CA LYS A 456 3.01 -23.59 8.68
C LYS A 456 2.64 -24.77 7.79
N ALA A 457 2.31 -25.93 8.38
CA ALA A 457 1.89 -27.10 7.64
C ALA A 457 0.54 -26.90 6.92
N ILE A 458 -0.40 -26.21 7.56
CA ILE A 458 -1.71 -25.87 6.98
C ILE A 458 -1.53 -24.87 5.83
N ASN A 459 -0.79 -23.78 6.04
CA ASN A 459 -0.52 -22.77 5.02
C ASN A 459 0.12 -23.37 3.77
N LYS A 460 1.13 -24.25 3.93
CA LYS A 460 1.78 -24.92 2.79
C LYS A 460 0.82 -25.77 1.96
N LYS A 461 -0.14 -26.43 2.60
CA LYS A 461 -1.15 -27.24 1.93
C LYS A 461 -2.24 -26.37 1.27
N ALA A 462 -2.61 -25.24 1.88
CA ALA A 462 -3.50 -24.24 1.29
C ALA A 462 -2.89 -23.62 0.01
N ASP A 463 -1.60 -23.25 0.04
CA ASP A 463 -0.87 -22.77 -1.14
C ASP A 463 -0.86 -23.80 -2.28
N ALA A 464 -0.63 -25.08 -1.94
CA ALA A 464 -0.65 -26.16 -2.92
C ALA A 464 -2.04 -26.34 -3.53
N ARG A 465 -3.13 -26.09 -2.78
CA ARG A 465 -4.51 -26.10 -3.29
C ARG A 465 -4.75 -24.93 -4.25
N LEU A 466 -4.40 -23.71 -3.86
CA LEU A 466 -4.56 -22.53 -4.71
C LEU A 466 -3.81 -22.70 -6.04
N LYS A 467 -2.63 -23.31 -6.00
CA LYS A 467 -1.85 -23.67 -7.20
C LYS A 467 -2.46 -24.83 -8.00
N LYS A 468 -3.22 -25.73 -7.36
CA LYS A 468 -3.90 -26.88 -8.01
C LYS A 468 -5.31 -26.57 -8.50
N GLY A 469 -5.95 -25.48 -8.05
CA GLY A 469 -7.32 -25.09 -8.40
C GLY A 469 -7.57 -24.88 -9.90
N ALA A 470 -6.51 -24.72 -10.69
CA ALA A 470 -6.61 -24.71 -12.15
C ALA A 470 -6.86 -26.10 -12.78
N ASN A 471 -6.68 -27.21 -12.06
CA ASN A 471 -6.63 -28.57 -12.63
C ASN A 471 -7.44 -29.64 -11.87
N SER A 472 -8.28 -29.30 -10.89
CA SER A 472 -8.93 -30.30 -10.00
C SER A 472 -10.21 -30.97 -10.54
N GLY A 473 -10.66 -30.68 -11.77
CA GLY A 473 -11.75 -31.42 -12.43
C GLY A 473 -13.17 -31.17 -11.88
N THR A 474 -13.33 -30.64 -10.67
CA THR A 474 -14.59 -30.08 -10.15
C THR A 474 -14.68 -28.61 -10.51
N ASN A 475 -15.08 -28.33 -11.75
CA ASN A 475 -15.44 -26.96 -12.13
C ASN A 475 -16.62 -26.50 -11.26
N PRO A 476 -16.60 -25.27 -10.72
CA PRO A 476 -17.78 -24.68 -10.15
C PRO A 476 -18.93 -24.76 -11.17
N PRO A 477 -20.18 -24.95 -10.73
CA PRO A 477 -21.33 -25.05 -11.62
C PRO A 477 -21.70 -23.66 -12.18
N TYR A 478 -20.77 -23.04 -12.90
CA TYR A 478 -20.95 -21.79 -13.61
C TYR A 478 -22.11 -21.91 -14.60
N GLY A 479 -22.87 -20.83 -14.77
CA GLY A 479 -23.99 -20.83 -15.69
C GLY A 479 -25.13 -19.92 -15.26
N VAL A 480 -26.29 -20.15 -15.86
CA VAL A 480 -27.49 -19.32 -15.68
C VAL A 480 -28.60 -20.18 -15.11
N TYR A 481 -29.14 -19.76 -13.98
CA TYR A 481 -30.28 -20.36 -13.29
C TYR A 481 -31.45 -19.40 -13.38
N LYS A 482 -32.66 -19.92 -13.58
CA LYS A 482 -33.85 -19.10 -13.78
C LYS A 482 -34.96 -19.51 -12.83
N SER A 483 -35.77 -18.54 -12.42
CA SER A 483 -37.02 -18.83 -11.74
C SER A 483 -37.96 -19.64 -12.62
N ARG A 484 -38.97 -20.27 -12.00
CA ARG A 484 -40.03 -20.96 -12.75
C ARG A 484 -40.77 -20.02 -13.70
N SER A 485 -40.95 -18.76 -13.29
CA SER A 485 -41.53 -17.69 -14.12
C SER A 485 -40.59 -17.18 -15.22
N GLY A 486 -39.30 -17.52 -15.16
CA GLY A 486 -38.26 -17.02 -16.07
C GLY A 486 -37.91 -15.54 -15.87
N LYS A 487 -38.60 -14.82 -14.98
CA LYS A 487 -38.39 -13.40 -14.69
C LYS A 487 -37.10 -13.15 -13.93
N ARG A 488 -36.73 -14.06 -13.02
CA ARG A 488 -35.54 -13.93 -12.17
C ARG A 488 -34.44 -14.78 -12.75
N VAL A 489 -33.26 -14.20 -12.85
CA VAL A 489 -32.08 -14.81 -13.43
C VAL A 489 -30.96 -14.72 -12.40
N VAL A 490 -30.32 -15.84 -12.12
CA VAL A 490 -29.13 -15.92 -11.29
C VAL A 490 -27.99 -16.42 -12.16
N GLU A 491 -26.91 -15.66 -12.22
CA GLU A 491 -25.76 -15.97 -13.05
C GLU A 491 -24.56 -16.29 -12.15
N TYR A 492 -23.88 -17.41 -12.38
CA TYR A 492 -22.65 -17.75 -11.68
C TYR A 492 -21.45 -17.55 -12.62
N SER A 493 -20.74 -16.45 -12.41
CA SER A 493 -19.64 -15.96 -13.22
C SER A 493 -18.33 -16.72 -12.98
N LYS A 494 -17.48 -16.74 -14.03
CA LYS A 494 -16.08 -17.18 -13.97
C LYS A 494 -15.18 -16.28 -13.11
N THR A 495 -15.67 -15.13 -12.63
CA THR A 495 -15.01 -14.36 -11.56
C THR A 495 -15.19 -15.00 -10.18
N GLY A 496 -15.98 -16.08 -10.09
CA GLY A 496 -16.30 -16.74 -8.82
C GLY A 496 -17.51 -16.14 -8.12
N GLU A 497 -18.26 -15.26 -8.77
CA GLU A 497 -19.37 -14.51 -8.20
C GLU A 497 -20.75 -15.01 -8.68
N ILE A 498 -21.69 -15.16 -7.76
CA ILE A 498 -23.12 -15.32 -8.05
C ILE A 498 -23.74 -13.92 -8.14
N ILE A 499 -24.47 -13.67 -9.21
CA ILE A 499 -25.15 -12.40 -9.49
C ILE A 499 -26.66 -12.65 -9.51
N LEU A 500 -27.36 -12.12 -8.51
CA LEU A 500 -28.81 -12.21 -8.40
C LEU A 500 -29.47 -11.08 -9.19
N ASN A 501 -30.20 -11.45 -10.24
CA ASN A 501 -30.94 -10.56 -11.14
C ASN A 501 -30.11 -9.38 -11.69
N GLY A 502 -28.81 -9.59 -11.85
CA GLY A 502 -27.85 -8.57 -12.28
C GLY A 502 -27.46 -7.54 -11.22
N MET A 503 -27.95 -7.68 -10.00
CA MET A 503 -27.86 -6.67 -8.94
C MET A 503 -26.97 -7.13 -7.79
N THR A 504 -27.46 -7.98 -6.89
CA THR A 504 -26.73 -8.40 -5.68
C THR A 504 -25.69 -9.47 -6.01
N THR A 505 -24.50 -9.36 -5.44
CA THR A 505 -23.39 -10.28 -5.72
C THR A 505 -23.03 -11.07 -4.47
N TYR A 506 -22.71 -12.35 -4.62
CA TYR A 506 -22.15 -13.17 -3.54
C TYR A 506 -20.93 -13.95 -4.06
N ALA A 507 -19.94 -14.14 -3.20
CA ALA A 507 -18.80 -15.02 -3.47
C ALA A 507 -18.99 -16.35 -2.70
N PRO A 508 -19.59 -17.38 -3.32
CA PRO A 508 -19.86 -18.65 -2.64
C PRO A 508 -18.56 -19.44 -2.37
N ALA A 509 -18.44 -19.97 -1.16
CA ALA A 509 -17.48 -21.04 -0.85
C ALA A 509 -18.00 -22.41 -1.31
N ALA A 510 -19.32 -22.58 -1.44
CA ALA A 510 -19.95 -23.78 -1.94
C ALA A 510 -21.30 -23.45 -2.58
N PHE A 511 -21.75 -24.23 -3.57
CA PHE A 511 -23.01 -23.96 -4.28
C PHE A 511 -23.75 -25.24 -4.66
N THR A 512 -25.07 -25.22 -4.53
CA THR A 512 -25.98 -26.28 -4.96
C THR A 512 -27.22 -25.65 -5.61
N ALA A 513 -27.59 -26.13 -6.80
CA ALA A 513 -28.84 -25.75 -7.45
C ALA A 513 -29.92 -26.82 -7.22
N ASN A 514 -31.07 -26.41 -6.68
CA ASN A 514 -32.28 -27.22 -6.59
C ASN A 514 -33.34 -26.66 -7.57
N PRO A 515 -34.40 -27.43 -7.91
CA PRO A 515 -35.42 -26.98 -8.86
C PRO A 515 -36.19 -25.72 -8.44
N ASP A 516 -36.36 -25.50 -7.14
CA ASP A 516 -37.17 -24.45 -6.52
C ASP A 516 -36.34 -23.40 -5.75
N ARG A 517 -35.03 -23.62 -5.60
CA ARG A 517 -34.14 -22.73 -4.85
C ARG A 517 -32.67 -22.95 -5.17
N LEU A 518 -31.85 -21.95 -4.93
CA LEU A 518 -30.40 -22.02 -4.95
C LEU A 518 -29.87 -21.92 -3.53
N GLU A 519 -28.86 -22.72 -3.21
CA GLU A 519 -28.24 -22.76 -1.90
C GLU A 519 -26.73 -22.58 -2.03
N TRP A 520 -26.13 -21.77 -1.15
CA TRP A 520 -24.68 -21.61 -1.10
C TRP A 520 -24.19 -21.32 0.32
N ILE A 521 -22.88 -21.45 0.51
CA ILE A 521 -22.20 -21.10 1.76
C ILE A 521 -21.38 -19.83 1.56
N ILE A 522 -21.45 -18.91 2.52
CA ILE A 522 -20.52 -17.78 2.67
C ILE A 522 -19.88 -17.81 4.06
N PHE A 523 -18.72 -17.19 4.17
CA PHE A 523 -18.10 -16.87 5.45
C PHE A 523 -18.45 -15.42 5.81
N ASP A 524 -18.96 -15.22 7.02
CA ASP A 524 -19.34 -13.92 7.56
C ASP A 524 -18.67 -13.77 8.93
N GLU A 525 -17.52 -13.08 8.95
CA GLU A 525 -16.66 -12.92 10.12
C GLU A 525 -16.31 -14.26 10.81
N GLY A 526 -16.93 -14.53 11.97
CA GLY A 526 -16.77 -15.76 12.75
C GLY A 526 -17.79 -16.85 12.42
N LYS A 527 -18.60 -16.68 11.37
CA LYS A 527 -19.74 -17.54 11.04
C LYS A 527 -19.61 -18.18 9.66
N ILE A 528 -20.13 -19.39 9.56
CA ILE A 528 -20.43 -20.06 8.30
C ILE A 528 -21.93 -19.94 8.09
N VAL A 529 -22.34 -19.24 7.03
CA VAL A 529 -23.74 -18.92 6.76
C VAL A 529 -24.18 -19.65 5.50
N LYS A 530 -25.28 -20.38 5.61
CA LYS A 530 -26.00 -20.94 4.47
C LYS A 530 -26.99 -19.90 3.97
N CYS A 531 -26.86 -19.56 2.69
CA CYS A 531 -27.76 -18.67 1.98
C CYS A 531 -28.71 -19.50 1.11
N THR A 532 -30.00 -19.17 1.16
CA THR A 532 -31.04 -19.79 0.33
C THR A 532 -31.76 -18.71 -0.47
N TYR A 533 -31.75 -18.83 -1.79
CA TYR A 533 -32.52 -17.97 -2.70
C TYR A 533 -33.64 -18.78 -3.34
N LYS A 534 -34.90 -18.43 -3.06
CA LYS A 534 -36.07 -19.13 -3.61
C LYS A 534 -36.24 -18.74 -5.08
N LEU A 535 -36.41 -19.69 -6.00
CA LEU A 535 -36.58 -19.49 -7.45
C LEU A 535 -38.05 -19.56 -7.90
#